data_AF-A0A356BBH0-F1
#
_entry.id   AF-A0A356BBH0-F1
#
_cell.length_a   1.000
_cell.length_b   1.000
_cell.length_c   1.000
_cell.angle_alpha   90.00
_cell.angle_beta   90.00
_cell.angle_gamma   90.00
#
_symmetry.space_group_name_H-M   'P 1'
#
loop_
_entity.id
_entity.type
_entity.pdbx_description
1 polymer ?
#
loop_
_entity_poly.entity_id
_entity_poly.type
_entity_poly.pdbx_seq_one_letter_code
_entity_poly.pdbx_strand_id
1 'polypeptide(L)'
;MDTINQLIVALTEAWQQADLLFLLGFGLLFLAVWFLPSLLALAFNRQHAGKIALLNIPAGFSWIAWVALLVWGVTGKLSNKLAAKARLKPVV
;
A
#
# COMPACT_ATOMS: atom_id res chain seq x y z
N MET A 1 -1.98 21.38 -32.23
CA MET A 1 -2.07 19.90 -32.25
C MET A 1 -0.75 19.24 -31.86
N ASP A 2 0.29 20.03 -31.55
CA ASP A 2 1.67 19.55 -31.47
C ASP A 2 2.08 19.03 -30.09
N THR A 3 1.52 19.58 -28.99
CA THR A 3 1.89 19.20 -27.62
C THR A 3 1.45 17.79 -27.24
N ILE A 4 0.25 17.36 -27.65
CA ILE A 4 -0.22 15.99 -27.40
C ILE A 4 0.64 14.98 -28.16
N ASN A 5 0.98 15.29 -29.42
CA ASN A 5 1.86 14.44 -30.22
C ASN A 5 3.27 14.36 -29.63
N GLN A 6 3.81 15.46 -29.11
CA GLN A 6 5.09 15.48 -28.39
C GLN A 6 5.07 14.60 -27.13
N LEU A 7 3.99 14.64 -26.34
CA LEU A 7 3.84 13.77 -25.16
C LEU A 7 3.78 12.28 -25.55
N ILE A 8 3.08 11.95 -26.63
CA ILE A 8 2.98 10.57 -27.13
C ILE A 8 4.35 10.07 -27.58
N VAL A 9 5.12 10.89 -28.31
CA VAL A 9 6.47 10.53 -28.75
C VAL A 9 7.39 10.31 -27.55
N ALA A 10 7.41 11.25 -26.59
CA ALA A 10 8.23 11.13 -25.39
C ALA A 10 7.88 9.89 -24.54
N LEU A 11 6.59 9.57 -24.40
CA LEU A 11 6.16 8.35 -23.70
C LEU A 11 6.59 7.08 -24.45
N THR A 12 6.50 7.10 -25.78
CA THR A 12 6.88 5.97 -26.64
C THR A 12 8.38 5.71 -26.57
N GLU A 13 9.19 6.77 -26.63
CA GLU A 13 10.65 6.67 -26.47
C GLU A 13 11.02 6.14 -25.09
N ALA A 14 10.41 6.66 -24.02
CA ALA A 14 10.62 6.16 -22.66
C ALA A 14 10.23 4.68 -22.49
N TRP A 15 9.16 4.24 -23.17
CA TRP A 15 8.75 2.83 -23.16
C TRP A 15 9.73 1.93 -23.93
N GLN A 16 10.23 2.37 -25.08
CA GLN A 16 11.21 1.63 -25.87
C GLN A 16 12.58 1.53 -25.18
N GLN A 17 12.92 2.53 -24.35
CA GLN A 17 14.16 2.58 -23.58
C GLN A 17 14.05 1.89 -22.21
N ALA A 18 12.88 1.38 -21.84
CA ALA A 18 12.67 0.73 -20.55
C ALA A 18 13.39 -0.63 -20.49
N ASP A 19 14.54 -0.68 -19.81
CA ASP A 19 15.29 -1.91 -19.57
C ASP A 19 14.58 -2.84 -18.58
N LEU A 20 14.90 -4.14 -18.66
CA LEU A 20 14.33 -5.16 -17.76
C LEU A 20 14.53 -4.84 -16.27
N LEU A 21 15.70 -4.33 -15.90
CA LEU A 21 16.00 -3.91 -14.52
C LEU A 21 15.10 -2.76 -14.07
N PHE A 22 14.83 -1.79 -14.95
CA PHE A 22 13.92 -0.69 -14.65
C PHE A 22 12.50 -1.20 -14.45
N LEU A 23 12.01 -2.08 -15.33
CA LEU A 23 10.67 -2.67 -15.22
C LEU A 23 10.52 -3.50 -13.94
N LEU A 24 11.53 -4.30 -13.57
CA LEU A 24 11.52 -5.09 -12.33
C LEU A 24 11.58 -4.18 -11.10
N GLY A 25 12.46 -3.18 -11.09
CA GLY A 25 12.58 -2.24 -9.98
C GLY A 25 11.31 -1.40 -9.79
N PHE A 26 10.77 -0.85 -10.88
CA PHE A 26 9.51 -0.13 -10.87
C PHE A 26 8.35 -1.02 -10.45
N GLY A 27 8.23 -2.23 -11.01
CA GLY A 27 7.17 -3.18 -10.66
C GLY A 27 7.22 -3.57 -9.18
N LEU A 28 8.42 -3.80 -8.64
CA LEU A 28 8.59 -4.11 -7.22
C LEU A 28 8.25 -2.92 -6.32
N LEU A 29 8.70 -1.72 -6.66
CA LEU A 29 8.37 -0.50 -5.93
C LEU A 29 6.87 -0.20 -5.98
N PHE A 30 6.26 -0.35 -7.17
CA PHE A 30 4.84 -0.20 -7.37
C PHE A 30 4.04 -1.17 -6.49
N LEU A 31 4.43 -2.46 -6.48
CA LEU A 31 3.81 -3.46 -5.60
C LEU A 31 4.02 -3.13 -4.12
N ALA A 32 5.22 -2.69 -3.73
CA ALA A 32 5.51 -2.32 -2.35
C ALA A 32 4.67 -1.13 -1.88
N VAL A 33 4.48 -0.11 -2.72
CA VAL A 33 3.61 1.03 -2.42
C VAL A 33 2.13 0.61 -2.46
N TRP A 34 1.70 -0.14 -3.47
CA TRP A 34 0.33 -0.62 -3.59
C TRP A 34 -0.10 -1.46 -2.37
N PHE A 35 0.79 -2.34 -1.91
CA PHE A 35 0.60 -3.22 -0.75
C PHE A 35 1.16 -2.67 0.56
N LEU A 36 1.47 -1.37 0.64
CA LEU A 36 1.95 -0.72 1.85
C LEU A 36 1.02 -0.90 3.06
N PRO A 37 -0.32 -0.81 2.95
CA PRO A 37 -1.22 -1.04 4.08
C PRO A 37 -1.13 -2.47 4.63
N SER A 38 -1.01 -3.44 3.74
CA SER A 38 -0.84 -4.85 4.09
C SER A 38 0.50 -5.12 4.77
N LEU A 39 1.57 -4.49 4.30
CA LEU A 39 2.91 -4.55 4.93
C LEU A 39 2.88 -3.95 6.34
N LEU A 40 2.24 -2.79 6.52
CA LEU A 40 2.06 -2.17 7.83
C LEU A 40 1.22 -3.07 8.75
N ALA A 41 0.14 -3.65 8.24
CA ALA A 41 -0.66 -4.58 9.02
C ALA A 41 0.13 -5.84 9.43
N LEU A 42 1.01 -6.37 8.59
CA LEU A 42 1.89 -7.49 8.98
C LEU A 42 2.85 -7.10 10.11
N ALA A 43 3.32 -5.86 10.18
CA ALA A 43 4.24 -5.39 11.22
C ALA A 43 3.53 -4.97 12.53
N PHE A 44 2.36 -4.34 12.42
CA PHE A 44 1.66 -3.68 13.53
C PHE A 44 0.35 -4.34 13.92
N ASN A 45 -0.30 -5.11 13.03
CA ASN A 45 -1.63 -5.67 13.25
C ASN A 45 -1.76 -7.11 12.67
N ARG A 46 -0.84 -8.01 13.09
CA ARG A 46 -0.74 -9.39 12.59
C ARG A 46 -2.07 -10.16 12.64
N GLN A 47 -2.93 -9.84 13.60
CA GLN A 47 -4.25 -10.46 13.77
C GLN A 47 -5.23 -10.10 12.66
N HIS A 48 -5.13 -8.88 12.10
CA HIS A 48 -6.02 -8.41 11.03
C HIS A 48 -5.32 -8.26 9.68
N ALA A 49 -4.04 -8.62 9.59
CA ALA A 49 -3.25 -8.52 8.36
C ALA A 49 -3.90 -9.23 7.17
N GLY A 50 -4.48 -10.43 7.38
CA GLY A 50 -5.19 -11.15 6.30
C GLY A 50 -6.43 -10.40 5.77
N LYS A 51 -7.19 -9.74 6.66
CA LYS A 51 -8.36 -8.95 6.28
C LYS A 51 -7.94 -7.69 5.52
N ILE A 52 -6.92 -6.99 6.01
CA ILE A 52 -6.38 -5.78 5.37
C ILE A 52 -5.81 -6.13 3.99
N ALA A 53 -5.10 -7.26 3.84
CA ALA A 53 -4.59 -7.72 2.55
C ALA A 53 -5.71 -8.01 1.54
N LEU A 54 -6.81 -8.63 1.96
CA LEU A 54 -7.97 -8.88 1.11
C LEU A 54 -8.65 -7.57 0.67
N LEU A 55 -8.84 -6.63 1.61
CA LEU A 55 -9.41 -5.31 1.30
C LEU A 55 -8.48 -4.43 0.48
N ASN A 56 -7.17 -4.67 0.49
CA ASN A 56 -6.23 -3.86 -0.26
C ASN A 56 -6.41 -3.98 -1.79
N ILE A 57 -6.93 -5.11 -2.26
CA ILE A 57 -7.24 -5.33 -3.69
C ILE A 57 -8.31 -4.35 -4.18
N PRO A 58 -9.51 -4.25 -3.56
CA PRO A 58 -10.50 -3.23 -3.93
C PRO A 58 -10.11 -1.81 -3.47
N ALA A 59 -9.36 -1.66 -2.37
CA ALA A 59 -8.94 -0.35 -1.89
C ALA A 59 -7.98 0.36 -2.84
N GLY A 60 -7.23 -0.37 -3.67
CA GLY A 60 -6.42 0.22 -4.72
C GLY A 60 -7.21 1.07 -5.75
N PHE A 61 -8.52 0.85 -5.87
CA PHE A 61 -9.40 1.67 -6.72
C PHE A 61 -9.83 2.99 -6.07
N SER A 62 -9.63 3.17 -4.76
CA SER A 62 -10.08 4.35 -4.02
C SER A 62 -9.01 4.85 -3.05
N TRP A 63 -8.55 6.08 -3.28
CA TRP A 63 -7.54 6.72 -2.44
C TRP A 63 -7.94 6.77 -0.96
N ILE A 64 -9.22 7.03 -0.68
CA ILE A 64 -9.74 7.12 0.70
C ILE A 64 -9.71 5.75 1.38
N ALA A 65 -10.10 4.70 0.65
CA ALA A 65 -10.06 3.32 1.19
C ALA A 65 -8.62 2.88 1.47
N TRP A 66 -7.70 3.21 0.55
CA TRP A 66 -6.28 2.89 0.73
C TRP A 66 -5.68 3.57 1.96
N VAL A 67 -5.97 4.86 2.19
CA VAL A 67 -5.52 5.58 3.39
C VAL A 67 -6.18 5.05 4.66
N ALA A 68 -7.47 4.69 4.63
CA ALA A 68 -8.14 4.08 5.78
C ALA A 68 -7.49 2.76 6.21
N LEU A 69 -7.06 1.94 5.24
CA LEU A 69 -6.32 0.71 5.51
C LEU A 69 -4.93 0.99 6.10
N LEU A 70 -4.23 2.05 5.69
CA LEU A 70 -2.95 2.45 6.30
C LEU A 70 -3.15 2.72 7.80
N VAL A 71 -4.14 3.55 8.14
CA VAL A 71 -4.43 3.90 9.54
C VAL A 71 -4.80 2.64 10.34
N TRP A 72 -5.64 1.76 9.77
CA TRP A 72 -6.04 0.52 10.44
C TRP A 72 -4.88 -0.46 10.62
N GLY A 73 -3.98 -0.53 9.63
CA GLY A 73 -2.75 -1.32 9.70
C GLY A 73 -1.86 -0.88 10.85
N VAL A 74 -1.66 0.42 11.06
CA VAL A 74 -0.80 0.97 12.12
C VAL A 74 -1.45 0.93 13.51
N THR A 75 -2.77 1.08 13.59
CA THR A 75 -3.50 1.20 14.87
C THR A 75 -3.46 -0.07 15.73
N GLY A 76 -3.28 -1.26 15.14
CA GLY A 76 -3.33 -2.55 15.86
C GLY A 76 -2.36 -2.65 17.05
N LYS A 77 -1.11 -2.22 16.89
CA LYS A 77 -0.08 -2.30 17.95
C LYS A 77 -0.25 -1.21 19.00
N LEU A 78 -0.79 -0.06 18.59
CA LEU A 78 -1.06 1.07 19.47
C LEU A 78 -2.18 0.73 20.47
N SER A 79 -3.23 0.06 19.99
CA SER A 79 -4.33 -0.44 20.83
C SER A 79 -3.84 -1.40 21.91
N ASN A 80 -3.01 -2.39 21.55
CA ASN A 80 -2.44 -3.35 22.52
C ASN A 80 -1.55 -2.68 23.58
N LYS A 81 -0.73 -1.68 23.18
CA LYS A 81 0.10 -0.91 24.12
C LYS A 81 -0.74 -0.06 25.07
N LEU A 82 -1.81 0.56 24.57
CA LEU A 82 -2.74 1.35 25.38
C LEU A 82 -3.54 0.48 26.35
N ALA A 83 -4.04 -0.68 25.90
CA ALA A 83 -4.75 -1.64 26.72
C ALA A 83 -3.87 -2.19 27.87
N ALA A 84 -2.61 -2.53 27.57
CA ALA A 84 -1.64 -2.95 28.57
C ALA A 84 -1.35 -1.85 29.60
N LYS A 85 -1.23 -0.58 29.15
CA LYS A 85 -0.98 0.57 30.02
C LYS A 85 -2.20 0.90 30.90
N ALA A 86 -3.40 0.65 30.40
CA ALA A 86 -4.67 0.88 31.11
C ALA A 86 -5.05 -0.26 32.07
N ARG A 87 -4.26 -1.36 32.16
CA ARG A 87 -4.58 -2.56 32.95
C ARG A 87 -5.98 -3.13 32.68
N LEU A 88 -6.51 -2.92 31.48
CA LEU A 88 -7.81 -3.45 31.11
C LEU A 88 -7.67 -4.95 30.85
N LYS A 89 -8.59 -5.73 31.43
CA LYS A 89 -8.62 -7.18 31.25
C LYS A 89 -8.83 -7.47 29.75
N PRO A 90 -8.09 -8.41 29.14
CA PRO A 90 -8.34 -8.78 27.75
C PRO A 90 -9.80 -9.22 27.61
N VAL A 91 -10.53 -8.58 26.70
CA VAL A 91 -11.86 -9.05 26.30
C VAL A 91 -11.60 -10.23 25.38
N VAL A 92 -11.84 -11.43 25.93
CA VAL A 92 -11.69 -12.74 25.28
C VAL A 92 -12.76 -12.90 24.23
#